data_AF-A0A375YRK1-F1
#
_entry.id   AF-A0A375YRK1-F1
#
_cell.length_a   1.000
_cell.length_b   1.000
_cell.length_c   1.000
_cell.angle_alpha   90.00
_cell.angle_beta   90.00
_cell.angle_gamma   90.00
#
_symmetry.space_group_name_H-M   'P 1'
#
loop_
_entity.id
_entity.type
_entity.pdbx_description
1 polymer ?
#
loop_
_entity_poly.entity_id
_entity_poly.type
_entity_poly.pdbx_seq_one_letter_code
_entity_poly.pdbx_strand_id
1 'polypeptide(L)'
;MTTTTLPATDNRSGLLRFAMRLDAVLVGITGIPFVAAAGWLSSLTGIPVAVQYGVGVFSLVYGVVVYRLAGLDRVRPGAIATITANALFTVGFVGAEVAGIWPLTGWGVGLLLAIALYTAAIGTVQYVGLRRL
;
A
#
# COMPACT_ATOMS: atom_id res chain seq x y z
N MET A 1 36.61 31.12 -6.98
CA MET A 1 35.31 31.12 -6.29
C MET A 1 34.52 29.95 -6.87
N THR A 2 34.46 28.82 -6.17
CA THR A 2 33.83 27.59 -6.69
C THR A 2 32.43 27.51 -6.14
N THR A 3 31.43 27.76 -6.97
CA THR A 3 30.02 27.64 -6.61
C THR A 3 29.64 26.16 -6.60
N THR A 4 29.50 25.58 -5.40
CA THR A 4 28.94 24.25 -5.20
C THR A 4 27.42 24.31 -5.40
N THR A 5 26.95 24.01 -6.61
CA THR A 5 25.53 23.78 -6.88
C THR A 5 25.14 22.39 -6.36
N LEU A 6 24.47 22.33 -5.21
CA LEU A 6 23.81 21.10 -4.75
C LEU A 6 22.77 20.68 -5.81
N PRO A 7 22.75 19.39 -6.21
CA PRO A 7 21.87 18.93 -7.28
C PRO A 7 20.41 19.04 -6.85
N ALA A 8 19.70 20.03 -7.40
CA ALA A 8 18.25 20.23 -7.20
C ALA A 8 17.39 19.05 -7.70
N THR A 9 18.00 18.06 -8.36
CA THR A 9 17.37 16.84 -8.91
C THR A 9 17.06 15.78 -7.84
N ASP A 10 17.77 15.77 -6.71
CA ASP A 10 17.66 14.71 -5.71
C ASP A 10 16.33 14.76 -4.93
N ASN A 11 15.83 15.97 -4.63
CA ASN A 11 14.60 16.17 -3.87
C ASN A 11 13.31 15.79 -4.62
N ARG A 12 13.26 15.88 -5.96
CA ARG A 12 12.04 15.59 -6.74
C ARG A 12 11.69 14.11 -6.75
N SER A 13 12.70 13.26 -6.92
CA SER A 13 12.53 11.80 -6.85
C SER A 13 12.50 11.29 -5.40
N GLY A 14 13.10 12.03 -4.45
CA GLY A 14 13.22 11.64 -3.05
C GLY A 14 11.88 11.38 -2.37
N LEU A 15 10.91 12.29 -2.50
CA LEU A 15 9.58 12.12 -1.90
C LEU A 15 8.86 10.86 -2.43
N LEU A 16 8.88 10.65 -3.75
CA LEU A 16 8.22 9.50 -4.37
C LEU A 16 8.87 8.19 -3.93
N ARG A 17 10.21 8.12 -4.00
CA ARG A 17 10.97 6.94 -3.57
C ARG A 17 10.75 6.63 -2.10
N PHE A 18 10.72 7.66 -1.25
CA PHE A 18 10.39 7.53 0.16
C PHE A 18 8.98 6.99 0.36
N ALA A 19 7.97 7.60 -0.28
CA ALA A 19 6.58 7.17 -0.17
C ALA A 19 6.38 5.72 -0.62
N MET A 20 7.02 5.30 -1.72
CA MET A 20 6.98 3.91 -2.18
C MET A 20 7.65 2.94 -1.18
N ARG A 21 8.80 3.31 -0.60
CA ARG A 21 9.48 2.47 0.40
C ARG A 21 8.68 2.36 1.69
N LEU A 22 8.11 3.47 2.15
CA LEU A 22 7.26 3.51 3.32
C LEU A 22 6.02 2.63 3.11
N ASP A 23 5.36 2.78 1.97
CA ASP A 23 4.22 1.94 1.56
C ASP A 23 4.59 0.45 1.57
N ALA A 24 5.69 0.10 0.89
CA ALA A 24 6.18 -1.27 0.82
C ALA A 24 6.46 -1.90 2.20
N VAL A 25 7.08 -1.15 3.11
CA VAL A 25 7.38 -1.61 4.47
C VAL A 25 6.09 -1.78 5.28
N LEU A 26 5.20 -0.79 5.26
CA LEU A 26 3.95 -0.83 6.01
C LEU A 26 3.06 -1.97 5.52
N VAL A 27 2.81 -2.08 4.22
CA VAL A 27 2.01 -3.18 3.64
C VAL A 27 2.67 -4.53 3.92
N GLY A 28 3.98 -4.66 3.72
CA GLY A 28 4.72 -5.89 3.99
C GLY A 28 4.59 -6.36 5.45
N ILE A 29 4.78 -5.44 6.41
CA ILE A 29 4.63 -5.77 7.84
C ILE A 29 3.17 -6.09 8.18
N THR A 30 2.21 -5.32 7.66
CA THR A 30 0.78 -5.56 7.86
C THR A 30 0.35 -6.94 7.34
N GLY A 31 1.01 -7.48 6.32
CA GLY A 31 0.74 -8.84 5.81
C GLY A 31 1.04 -9.97 6.81
N ILE A 32 1.94 -9.75 7.78
CA ILE A 32 2.39 -10.80 8.71
C ILE A 32 1.24 -11.35 9.56
N PRO A 33 0.45 -10.52 10.28
CA PRO A 33 -0.73 -11.00 11.02
C PRO A 33 -1.74 -11.78 10.18
N PHE A 34 -1.94 -11.39 8.92
CA PHE A 34 -2.91 -12.04 8.02
C PHE A 34 -2.50 -13.48 7.68
N VAL A 35 -1.20 -13.78 7.65
CA VAL A 35 -0.69 -15.14 7.46
C VAL A 35 -0.55 -15.87 8.79
N ALA A 36 0.04 -15.23 9.80
CA ALA A 36 0.36 -15.86 11.08
C ALA A 36 -0.87 -16.16 11.94
N ALA A 37 -1.94 -15.36 11.80
CA ALA A 37 -3.12 -15.41 12.65
C ALA A 37 -4.43 -15.38 11.85
N ALA A 38 -4.44 -15.91 10.62
CA ALA A 38 -5.59 -15.85 9.70
C ALA A 38 -6.92 -16.33 10.32
N GLY A 39 -6.89 -17.42 11.09
CA GLY A 39 -8.08 -17.97 11.76
C GLY A 39 -8.65 -17.02 12.81
N TRP A 40 -7.78 -16.43 13.64
CA TRP A 40 -8.18 -15.45 14.65
C TRP A 40 -8.66 -14.14 14.01
N LEU A 41 -7.98 -13.69 12.96
CA LEU A 41 -8.38 -12.49 12.23
C LEU A 41 -9.73 -12.70 11.53
N SER A 42 -9.99 -13.90 11.01
CA SER A 42 -11.27 -14.29 10.43
C SER A 42 -12.40 -14.23 11.46
N SER A 43 -12.21 -14.79 12.66
CA SER A 43 -13.22 -14.73 13.71
C SER A 43 -13.46 -13.31 14.22
N LEU A 44 -12.42 -12.46 14.25
CA LEU A 44 -12.54 -11.07 14.66
C LEU A 44 -13.25 -10.20 13.62
N THR A 45 -12.96 -10.41 12.33
CA THR A 45 -13.40 -9.50 11.24
C THR A 45 -14.63 -9.99 10.49
N GLY A 46 -14.90 -11.29 10.48
CA GLY A 46 -15.93 -11.90 9.61
C GLY A 46 -15.46 -12.19 8.18
N ILE A 47 -14.21 -11.88 7.83
CA ILE A 47 -13.61 -12.20 6.52
C ILE A 47 -13.20 -13.67 6.49
N PRO A 48 -13.48 -14.45 5.42
CA PRO A 48 -13.06 -15.84 5.32
C PRO A 48 -11.54 -16.03 5.47
N VAL A 49 -11.12 -17.09 6.17
CA VAL A 49 -9.70 -17.43 6.40
C VAL A 49 -8.88 -17.48 5.11
N ALA A 50 -9.44 -18.04 4.02
CA ALA A 50 -8.76 -18.11 2.73
C ALA A 50 -8.45 -16.71 2.15
N VAL A 51 -9.36 -15.76 2.33
CA VAL A 51 -9.16 -14.36 1.91
C VAL A 51 -8.08 -13.70 2.76
N GLN A 52 -8.07 -13.96 4.07
CA GLN A 52 -7.00 -13.44 4.96
C GLN A 52 -5.62 -13.91 4.50
N TYR A 53 -5.45 -15.21 4.21
CA TYR A 53 -4.20 -15.73 3.66
C TYR A 53 -3.84 -15.07 2.32
N GLY A 54 -4.81 -14.93 1.42
CA GLY A 54 -4.60 -14.27 0.14
C GLY A 54 -4.08 -12.83 0.30
N VAL A 55 -4.71 -12.04 1.17
CA VAL A 55 -4.29 -10.67 1.49
C VAL A 55 -2.90 -10.65 2.12
N GLY A 56 -2.63 -11.55 3.06
CA GLY A 56 -1.34 -11.63 3.75
C GLY A 56 -0.19 -11.96 2.80
N VAL A 57 -0.33 -13.03 2.01
CA VAL A 57 0.68 -13.43 1.01
C VAL A 57 0.87 -12.34 -0.03
N PHE A 58 -0.22 -11.77 -0.55
CA PHE A 58 -0.15 -10.64 -1.47
C PHE A 58 0.64 -9.47 -0.88
N SER A 59 0.36 -9.08 0.37
CA SER A 59 1.01 -7.95 1.03
C SER A 59 2.51 -8.16 1.24
N LEU A 60 2.92 -9.38 1.61
CA LEU A 60 4.33 -9.74 1.73
C LEU A 60 5.06 -9.63 0.39
N VAL A 61 4.47 -10.17 -0.69
CA VAL A 61 5.02 -10.08 -2.05
C VAL A 61 5.07 -8.62 -2.52
N TYR A 62 3.99 -7.87 -2.31
CA TYR A 62 3.90 -6.45 -2.64
C TYR A 62 5.02 -5.66 -1.96
N GLY A 63 5.24 -5.87 -0.66
CA GLY A 63 6.29 -5.21 0.09
C GLY A 63 7.67 -5.42 -0.53
N VAL A 64 8.01 -6.67 -0.91
CA VAL A 64 9.29 -6.96 -1.56
C VAL A 64 9.37 -6.28 -2.94
N VAL A 65 8.35 -6.43 -3.78
CA VAL A 65 8.34 -5.94 -5.16
C VAL A 65 8.39 -4.41 -5.20
N VAL A 66 7.54 -3.73 -4.45
CA VAL A 66 7.47 -2.26 -4.46
C VAL A 66 8.73 -1.64 -3.87
N TYR A 67 9.31 -2.24 -2.83
CA TYR A 67 10.58 -1.76 -2.29
C TYR A 67 11.71 -1.83 -3.32
N ARG A 68 11.76 -2.92 -4.11
CA ARG A 68 12.71 -3.06 -5.23
C ARG A 68 12.46 -2.03 -6.32
N LEU A 69 11.20 -1.84 -6.73
CA LEU A 69 10.81 -0.85 -7.74
C LEU A 69 11.20 0.59 -7.33
N ALA A 70 11.07 0.92 -6.04
CA ALA A 70 11.48 2.21 -5.50
C ALA A 70 12.99 2.46 -5.57
N GLY A 71 13.80 1.40 -5.70
CA GLY A 71 15.26 1.46 -5.84
C GLY A 71 15.76 1.58 -7.27
N LEU A 72 14.90 1.47 -8.28
CA LEU A 72 15.32 1.55 -9.68
C LEU A 72 15.66 2.98 -10.11
N ASP A 73 16.59 3.11 -11.06
CA ASP A 73 16.92 4.38 -11.71
C ASP A 73 15.68 4.99 -12.38
N ARG A 74 14.93 4.15 -13.09
CA ARG A 74 13.65 4.52 -13.71
C ARG A 74 12.48 4.16 -12.79
N VAL A 75 12.23 4.99 -11.77
CA VAL A 75 11.17 4.77 -10.77
C VAL A 75 9.73 4.97 -11.33
N ARG A 76 9.57 5.74 -12.40
CA ARG A 76 8.25 6.18 -12.92
C ARG A 76 7.26 5.03 -13.22
N PRO A 77 7.63 3.94 -13.91
CA PRO A 77 6.70 2.84 -14.18
C PRO A 77 6.27 2.12 -12.90
N GLY A 78 7.21 1.88 -11.99
CA GLY A 78 6.92 1.28 -10.68
C GLY A 78 5.96 2.14 -9.87
N ALA A 79 6.20 3.44 -9.82
CA ALA A 79 5.30 4.39 -9.15
C ALA A 79 3.88 4.37 -9.71
N ILE A 80 3.70 4.36 -11.04
CA ILE A 80 2.37 4.28 -11.66
C ILE A 80 1.67 2.98 -11.26
N ALA A 81 2.38 1.85 -11.27
CA ALA A 81 1.83 0.57 -10.85
C ALA A 81 1.39 0.59 -9.38
N THR A 82 2.23 1.11 -8.49
CA THR A 82 1.96 1.23 -7.04
C THR A 82 0.76 2.15 -6.76
N ILE A 83 0.69 3.32 -7.41
CA ILE A 83 -0.45 4.25 -7.29
C ILE A 83 -1.74 3.59 -7.77
N THR A 84 -1.67 2.87 -8.90
CA THR A 84 -2.84 2.18 -9.47
C THR A 84 -3.32 1.07 -8.54
N ALA A 85 -2.40 0.27 -7.99
CA ALA A 85 -2.73 -0.76 -7.01
C ALA A 85 -3.41 -0.16 -5.78
N ASN A 86 -2.85 0.90 -5.20
CA ASN A 86 -3.44 1.60 -4.07
C ASN A 86 -4.86 2.10 -4.37
N ALA A 87 -5.06 2.74 -5.53
CA ALA A 87 -6.39 3.19 -5.95
C ALA A 87 -7.39 2.03 -6.11
N LEU A 88 -6.97 0.92 -6.73
CA LEU A 88 -7.80 -0.27 -6.89
C LEU A 88 -8.17 -0.89 -5.53
N PHE A 89 -7.23 -0.95 -4.58
CA PHE A 89 -7.52 -1.44 -3.23
C PHE A 89 -8.45 -0.51 -2.46
N THR A 90 -8.26 0.80 -2.54
CA THR A 90 -9.20 1.76 -1.95
C THR A 90 -10.61 1.52 -2.44
N VAL A 91 -10.81 1.48 -3.76
CA VAL A 91 -12.13 1.27 -4.38
C VAL A 91 -12.65 -0.13 -4.05
N GLY A 92 -11.80 -1.15 -4.09
CA GLY A 92 -12.17 -2.53 -3.81
C GLY A 92 -12.63 -2.74 -2.37
N PHE A 93 -11.94 -2.17 -1.39
CA PHE A 93 -12.31 -2.27 0.02
C PHE A 93 -13.60 -1.51 0.33
N VAL A 94 -13.74 -0.27 -0.15
CA VAL A 94 -15.01 0.48 0.02
C VAL A 94 -16.15 -0.23 -0.70
N GLY A 95 -15.92 -0.71 -1.92
CA GLY A 95 -16.91 -1.45 -2.70
C GLY A 95 -17.33 -2.76 -2.03
N ALA A 96 -16.38 -3.49 -1.42
CA ALA A 96 -16.67 -4.73 -0.71
C ALA A 96 -17.56 -4.51 0.53
N GLU A 97 -17.31 -3.43 1.27
CA GLU A 97 -18.17 -3.01 2.38
C GLU A 97 -19.57 -2.63 1.89
N VAL A 98 -19.65 -1.72 0.92
CA VAL A 98 -20.93 -1.22 0.39
C VAL A 98 -21.77 -2.35 -0.22
N ALA A 99 -21.13 -3.31 -0.88
CA ALA A 99 -21.79 -4.46 -1.46
C ALA A 99 -22.09 -5.58 -0.45
N GLY A 100 -21.64 -5.46 0.80
CA GLY A 100 -21.84 -6.48 1.83
C GLY A 100 -21.26 -7.85 1.46
N ILE A 101 -20.09 -7.87 0.81
CA ILE A 101 -19.49 -9.12 0.29
C ILE A 101 -19.26 -10.15 1.41
N TRP A 102 -18.92 -9.66 2.60
CA TRP A 102 -18.67 -10.49 3.78
C TRP A 102 -19.55 -10.06 4.96
N PRO A 103 -19.88 -10.99 5.87
CA PRO A 103 -20.60 -10.67 7.10
C PRO A 103 -19.66 -10.01 8.11
N LEU A 104 -19.23 -8.78 7.81
CA LEU A 104 -18.22 -8.09 8.60
C LEU A 104 -18.73 -7.75 10.00
N THR A 105 -17.88 -7.97 11.00
CA THR A 105 -18.10 -7.43 12.35
C THR A 105 -17.78 -5.94 12.36
N GLY A 106 -18.13 -5.22 13.44
CA GLY A 106 -17.71 -3.81 13.60
C GLY A 106 -16.19 -3.62 13.51
N TRP A 107 -15.39 -4.60 14.00
CA TRP A 107 -13.94 -4.61 13.83
C TRP A 107 -13.52 -4.85 12.38
N GLY A 108 -14.22 -5.73 11.66
CA GLY A 108 -14.01 -5.99 10.24
C GLY A 108 -14.23 -4.74 9.39
N VAL A 109 -15.35 -4.05 9.60
CA VAL A 109 -15.67 -2.77 8.93
C VAL A 109 -14.58 -1.74 9.22
N GLY A 110 -14.23 -1.55 10.49
CA GLY A 110 -13.19 -0.61 10.91
C GLY A 110 -11.84 -0.90 10.28
N LEU A 111 -11.40 -2.15 10.28
CA LEU A 111 -10.14 -2.57 9.65
C LEU A 111 -10.16 -2.35 8.14
N LEU A 112 -11.23 -2.77 7.46
CA LEU A 112 -11.36 -2.66 6.00
C LEU A 112 -11.32 -1.21 5.55
N LEU A 113 -12.08 -0.33 6.21
CA LEU A 113 -12.12 1.10 5.90
C LEU A 113 -10.83 1.82 6.30
N ALA A 114 -10.16 1.40 7.37
CA ALA A 114 -8.84 1.93 7.73
C ALA A 114 -7.79 1.61 6.64
N ILE A 115 -7.80 0.39 6.09
CA ILE A 115 -6.92 0.02 4.97
C ILE A 115 -7.31 0.80 3.70
N ALA A 116 -8.60 0.98 3.43
CA ALA A 116 -9.06 1.81 2.31
C ALA A 116 -8.56 3.26 2.43
N LEU A 117 -8.70 3.86 3.61
CA LEU A 117 -8.21 5.22 3.88
C LEU A 117 -6.69 5.31 3.74
N TYR A 118 -5.96 4.33 4.28
CA TYR A 118 -4.51 4.25 4.17
C TYR A 118 -4.06 4.20 2.70
N THR A 119 -4.62 3.30 1.91
CA THR A 119 -4.28 3.14 0.48
C THR A 119 -4.59 4.42 -0.31
N ALA A 120 -5.70 5.10 0.00
CA ALA A 120 -6.04 6.39 -0.61
C ALA A 120 -5.00 7.47 -0.25
N ALA A 121 -4.61 7.55 1.02
CA ALA A 121 -3.66 8.54 1.51
C ALA A 121 -2.27 8.33 0.91
N ILE A 122 -1.73 7.12 0.99
CA ILE A 122 -0.37 6.82 0.49
C ILE A 122 -0.31 6.91 -1.04
N GLY A 123 -1.35 6.45 -1.74
CA GLY A 123 -1.49 6.61 -3.19
C GLY A 123 -1.52 8.09 -3.62
N THR A 124 -2.16 8.95 -2.83
CA THR A 124 -2.16 10.40 -3.07
C THR A 124 -0.76 11.00 -2.89
N VAL A 125 -0.03 10.63 -1.85
CA VAL A 125 1.35 11.09 -1.62
C VAL A 125 2.27 10.65 -2.77
N GLN A 126 2.15 9.38 -3.20
CA GLN A 126 2.88 8.86 -4.35
C GLN A 126 2.52 9.62 -5.63
N TYR A 127 1.24 9.91 -5.88
CA TYR A 127 0.81 10.68 -7.04
C TYR A 127 1.35 12.11 -7.04
N VAL A 128 1.34 12.79 -5.89
CA VAL A 128 1.94 14.12 -5.73
C VAL A 128 3.44 14.07 -5.99
N GLY A 129 4.14 13.07 -5.47
CA GLY A 129 5.57 12.84 -5.76
C GLY A 129 5.83 12.61 -7.25
N LEU A 130 5.00 11.79 -7.90
CA LEU A 130 5.08 11.49 -9.32
C LEU A 130 4.85 12.72 -10.21
N ARG A 131 3.94 13.62 -9.83
CA ARG A 131 3.71 14.88 -10.58
C ARG A 131 4.85 15.90 -10.44
N ARG A 132 5.75 15.71 -9.48
CA ARG A 132 6.88 16.61 -9.20
C ARG A 132 8.21 16.09 -9.76
N LEU A 133 8.26 14.85 -10.24
CA LEU A 133 9.38 14.28 -10.99
C LEU A 133 9.58 15.03 -12.31
#